data_AF-A0A0M0K053-F1
#
_entry.id   AF-A0A0M0K053-F1
#
_cell.length_a   1.000
_cell.length_b   1.000
_cell.length_c   1.000
_cell.angle_alpha   90.00
_cell.angle_beta   90.00
_cell.angle_gamma   90.00
#
_symmetry.space_group_name_H-M   'P 1'
#
loop_
_entity.id
_entity.type
_entity.pdbx_description
1 polymer ?
#
loop_
_entity_poly.entity_id
_entity_poly.type
_entity_poly.pdbx_seq_one_letter_code
_entity_poly.pdbx_strand_id
1 'polypeptide(L)'
;MLHRSFAGAVHDEADNATKRMTALLEATPTAAGLRIGMTNDWGSPTGFTYTLNFVAEAEVLEDDERIELPTRAVLFVERKALWAGEGGLLGATLDLDSNFNLVVSHKGADAPGSR
;
A
#
# COMPACT_ATOMS: atom_id res chain seq x y z
N MET A 1 24.14 18.08 18.50
CA MET A 1 22.76 17.56 18.63
C MET A 1 22.17 17.57 17.22
N LEU A 2 22.19 16.44 16.52
CA LEU A 2 21.82 16.33 15.10
C LEU A 2 20.29 16.22 14.99
N HIS A 3 19.65 17.27 14.49
CA HIS A 3 18.26 17.22 14.00
C HIS A 3 18.27 16.38 12.70
N ARG A 4 17.97 15.09 12.79
CA ARG A 4 17.68 14.28 11.61
C ARG A 4 16.22 14.54 11.22
N SER A 5 16.04 15.14 10.05
CA SER A 5 14.74 15.41 9.44
C SER A 5 14.04 14.08 9.11
N PHE A 6 13.01 13.74 9.88
CA PHE A 6 12.10 12.63 9.59
C PHE A 6 11.36 12.77 8.25
N ALA A 7 11.27 14.00 7.72
CA ALA A 7 10.59 14.28 6.45
C ALA A 7 11.30 13.71 5.21
N GLY A 8 12.62 13.44 5.26
CA GLY A 8 13.37 12.92 4.12
C GLY A 8 13.10 11.43 3.84
N ALA A 9 13.09 10.61 4.90
CA ALA A 9 12.93 9.16 4.78
C ALA A 9 11.55 8.76 4.25
N VAL A 10 10.49 9.45 4.68
CA VAL A 10 9.11 9.17 4.24
C VAL A 10 8.91 9.49 2.75
N HIS A 11 9.62 10.49 2.23
CA HIS A 11 9.57 10.83 0.80
C HIS A 11 10.37 9.82 -0.03
N ASP A 12 11.56 9.44 0.43
CA ASP A 12 12.42 8.45 -0.25
C ASP A 12 11.79 7.05 -0.29
N GLU A 13 11.06 6.65 0.76
CA GLU A 13 10.33 5.37 0.83
C GLU A 13 9.10 5.35 -0.08
N ALA A 14 8.29 6.42 -0.10
CA ALA A 14 7.15 6.54 -1.01
C ALA A 14 7.59 6.54 -2.49
N ASP A 15 8.73 7.15 -2.80
CA ASP A 15 9.33 7.14 -4.13
C ASP A 15 9.83 5.74 -4.52
N ASN A 16 10.32 4.94 -3.57
CA ASN A 16 10.75 3.57 -3.81
C ASN A 16 9.56 2.62 -4.01
N ALA A 17 8.52 2.75 -3.20
CA ALA A 17 7.27 1.98 -3.35
C ALA A 17 6.67 2.18 -4.74
N THR A 18 6.56 3.44 -5.17
CA THR A 18 6.07 3.82 -6.50
C THR A 18 6.91 3.19 -7.62
N LYS A 19 8.24 3.27 -7.52
CA LYS A 19 9.15 2.66 -8.51
C LYS A 19 8.98 1.14 -8.58
N ARG A 20 8.86 0.47 -7.43
CA ARG A 20 8.69 -1.00 -7.37
C ARG A 20 7.34 -1.43 -7.94
N MET A 21 6.26 -0.72 -7.60
CA MET A 21 4.92 -0.97 -8.15
C MET A 21 4.88 -0.74 -9.66
N THR A 22 5.54 0.33 -10.14
CA THR A 22 5.68 0.62 -11.57
C THR A 22 6.42 -0.51 -12.28
N ALA A 23 7.54 -0.98 -11.74
CA ALA A 23 8.31 -2.08 -12.32
C ALA A 23 7.50 -3.39 -12.42
N LEU A 24 6.64 -3.69 -11.44
CA LEU A 24 5.73 -4.85 -11.50
C LEU A 24 4.71 -4.73 -12.65
N LEU A 25 4.19 -3.52 -12.88
CA LEU A 25 3.22 -3.26 -13.96
C LEU A 25 3.88 -3.26 -15.34
N GLU A 26 5.09 -2.72 -15.47
CA GLU A 26 5.87 -2.81 -16.71
C GLU A 26 6.19 -4.27 -17.09
N ALA A 27 6.44 -5.13 -16.11
CA ALA A 27 6.63 -6.57 -16.32
C ALA A 27 5.32 -7.30 -16.68
N THR A 28 4.16 -6.68 -16.46
CA THR A 28 2.83 -7.28 -16.67
C THR A 28 1.95 -6.34 -17.51
N PRO A 29 2.26 -6.14 -18.80
CA PRO A 29 1.67 -5.07 -19.62
C PRO A 29 0.17 -5.24 -19.90
N THR A 30 -0.43 -6.39 -19.56
CA THR A 30 -1.86 -6.65 -19.69
C THR A 30 -2.66 -6.24 -18.45
N ALA A 31 -2.00 -5.84 -17.37
CA ALA A 31 -2.66 -5.38 -16.16
C ALA A 31 -3.08 -3.91 -16.30
N ALA A 32 -4.30 -3.61 -15.90
CA ALA A 32 -4.81 -2.25 -15.75
C ALA A 32 -4.22 -1.53 -14.52
N GLY A 33 -3.72 -2.30 -13.55
CA GLY A 33 -3.12 -1.79 -12.32
C GLY A 33 -2.88 -2.88 -11.29
N LEU A 34 -2.55 -2.45 -10.06
CA LEU A 34 -2.47 -3.30 -8.87
C LEU A 34 -3.66 -3.01 -7.96
N ARG A 35 -4.21 -4.00 -7.29
CA ARG A 35 -5.25 -3.84 -6.26
C ARG A 35 -4.73 -4.27 -4.91
N ILE A 36 -4.87 -3.38 -3.93
CA ILE A 36 -4.76 -3.73 -2.52
C ILE A 36 -6.13 -4.15 -2.03
N GLY A 37 -6.23 -5.42 -1.65
CA GLY A 37 -7.44 -6.00 -1.07
C GLY A 37 -7.23 -6.39 0.39
N MET A 38 -8.35 -6.73 1.05
CA MET A 38 -8.36 -7.21 2.43
C MET A 38 -9.21 -8.46 2.57
N THR A 39 -8.65 -9.48 3.22
CA THR A 39 -9.35 -10.73 3.53
C THR A 39 -9.31 -10.98 5.03
N ASN A 40 -10.42 -11.45 5.59
CA ASN A 40 -10.47 -11.85 7.00
C ASN A 40 -9.47 -12.98 7.26
N ASP A 41 -8.67 -12.81 8.30
CA ASP A 41 -7.65 -13.74 8.73
C ASP A 41 -7.62 -13.72 10.25
N TRP A 42 -8.43 -14.59 10.85
CA TRP A 42 -8.57 -14.68 12.30
C TRP A 42 -7.30 -15.18 13.00
N GLY A 43 -6.30 -15.66 12.25
CA GLY A 43 -4.99 -16.00 12.77
C GLY A 43 -4.01 -14.82 12.81
N SER A 44 -4.32 -13.70 12.15
CA SER A 44 -3.47 -12.51 12.13
C SER A 44 -3.69 -11.63 13.36
N PRO A 45 -2.68 -10.87 13.83
CA PRO A 45 -2.83 -9.95 14.95
C PRO A 45 -3.90 -8.87 14.77
N THR A 46 -4.23 -8.52 13.52
CA THR A 46 -5.22 -7.51 13.16
C THR A 46 -6.60 -8.11 12.81
N GLY A 47 -6.71 -9.43 12.70
CA GLY A 47 -7.93 -10.15 12.29
C GLY A 47 -8.17 -10.16 10.78
N PHE A 48 -7.25 -9.61 10.00
CA PHE A 48 -7.26 -9.61 8.54
C PHE A 48 -5.84 -9.55 7.98
N THR A 49 -5.72 -9.88 6.70
CA THR A 49 -4.47 -9.80 5.94
C THR A 49 -4.69 -9.02 4.66
N TYR A 50 -3.73 -8.16 4.32
CA TYR A 50 -3.73 -7.43 3.07
C TYR A 50 -3.20 -8.27 1.92
N THR A 51 -3.72 -8.03 0.73
CA THR A 51 -3.31 -8.70 -0.50
C THR A 51 -2.95 -7.66 -1.55
N LEU A 52 -2.02 -8.01 -2.43
CA LEU A 52 -1.65 -7.21 -3.60
C LEU A 52 -1.78 -8.09 -4.83
N ASN A 53 -2.67 -7.72 -5.76
CA ASN A 53 -2.95 -8.50 -6.97
C ASN A 53 -2.92 -7.61 -8.21
N PHE A 54 -2.60 -8.18 -9.37
CA PHE A 54 -2.83 -7.50 -10.64
C PHE A 54 -4.33 -7.43 -10.94
N VAL A 55 -4.76 -6.33 -11.55
CA VAL A 55 -6.14 -6.12 -12.00
C VAL A 55 -6.18 -6.14 -13.51
N ALA A 56 -7.03 -6.98 -14.10
CA ALA A 56 -7.32 -6.89 -15.54
C ALA A 56 -8.34 -5.76 -15.80
N GLU A 57 -8.36 -5.20 -17.01
CA GLU A 57 -9.29 -4.12 -17.41
C GLU A 57 -10.77 -4.48 -17.12
N ALA A 58 -11.16 -5.74 -17.34
CA ALA A 58 -12.52 -6.22 -17.08
C ALA A 58 -12.86 -6.40 -15.58
N GLU A 59 -11.86 -6.36 -14.70
CA GLU A 59 -11.98 -6.57 -13.25
C GLU A 59 -11.86 -5.27 -12.45
N VAL A 60 -11.73 -4.12 -13.13
CA VAL A 60 -11.76 -2.81 -12.50
C VAL A 60 -13.14 -2.60 -11.88
N LEU A 61 -13.17 -2.29 -10.59
CA LEU A 61 -14.40 -2.06 -9.83
C LEU A 61 -14.56 -0.56 -9.59
N GLU A 62 -15.75 -0.03 -9.83
CA GLU A 62 -16.05 1.40 -9.66
C GLU A 62 -15.96 1.87 -8.19
N ASP A 63 -16.18 0.95 -7.24
CA ASP A 63 -16.19 1.26 -5.81
C ASP A 63 -14.78 1.31 -5.18
N ASP A 64 -13.76 0.81 -5.91
CA ASP A 64 -12.37 0.89 -5.47
C ASP A 64 -11.88 2.33 -5.47
N GLU A 65 -11.09 2.68 -4.47
CA GLU A 65 -10.35 3.93 -4.50
C GLU A 65 -9.22 3.83 -5.52
N ARG A 66 -9.15 4.79 -6.43
CA ARG A 66 -8.15 4.81 -7.51
C ARG A 66 -7.07 5.84 -7.22
N ILE A 67 -5.83 5.37 -7.09
CA ILE A 67 -4.65 6.20 -6.88
C ILE A 67 -3.77 6.12 -8.12
N GLU A 68 -3.63 7.24 -8.83
CA GLU A 68 -2.72 7.33 -9.97
C GLU A 68 -1.29 7.50 -9.47
N LEU A 69 -0.40 6.62 -9.92
CA LEU A 69 1.02 6.66 -9.61
C LEU A 69 1.79 7.44 -10.71
N PRO A 70 2.87 8.15 -10.35
CA PRO A 70 3.79 8.72 -11.31
C PRO A 70 4.28 7.63 -12.27
N THR A 71 3.97 7.77 -13.58
CA THR A 71 4.18 6.81 -14.72
C THR A 71 2.92 6.15 -15.32
N ARG A 72 1.70 6.58 -14.96
CA ARG A 72 0.41 6.01 -15.43
C ARG A 72 0.09 4.62 -14.87
N ALA A 73 0.92 4.12 -13.96
CA ALA A 73 0.55 3.00 -13.11
C ALA A 73 -0.67 3.38 -12.24
N VAL A 74 -1.56 2.43 -12.00
CA VAL A 74 -2.77 2.65 -11.19
C VAL A 74 -2.77 1.67 -10.03
N LEU A 75 -2.97 2.21 -8.84
CA LEU A 75 -3.21 1.44 -7.62
C LEU A 75 -4.69 1.57 -7.25
N PHE A 76 -5.40 0.45 -7.25
CA PHE A 76 -6.76 0.31 -6.75
C PHE A 76 -6.70 -0.12 -5.28
N VAL A 77 -7.58 0.40 -4.44
CA VAL A 77 -7.72 -0.01 -3.05
C VAL A 77 -9.17 -0.36 -2.79
N GLU A 78 -9.42 -1.59 -2.36
CA GLU A 78 -10.78 -2.00 -1.98
C GLU A 78 -11.28 -1.09 -0.86
N ARG A 79 -12.47 -0.51 -1.01
CA ARG A 79 -13.03 0.44 -0.03
C ARG A 79 -13.05 -0.09 1.40
N LYS A 80 -13.32 -1.38 1.58
CA LYS A 80 -13.28 -2.03 2.91
C LYS A 80 -11.89 -2.04 3.54
N ALA A 81 -10.81 -2.04 2.76
CA ALA A 81 -9.44 -2.01 3.25
C ALA A 81 -9.05 -0.63 3.80
N LEU A 82 -9.67 0.45 3.31
CA LEU A 82 -9.45 1.80 3.81
C LEU A 82 -9.98 1.98 5.25
N TRP A 83 -11.16 1.44 5.54
CA TRP A 83 -11.96 1.77 6.73
C TRP A 83 -12.03 0.65 7.79
N ALA A 84 -11.10 -0.32 7.76
CA ALA A 84 -11.08 -1.49 8.66
C ALA A 84 -10.68 -1.17 10.12
N GLY A 85 -11.40 -0.26 10.78
CA GLY A 85 -11.15 0.13 12.18
C GLY A 85 -9.73 0.70 12.39
N GLU A 86 -9.10 0.39 13.54
CA GLU A 86 -7.73 0.82 13.86
C GLU A 86 -6.67 0.24 12.92
N GLY A 87 -7.01 -0.78 12.15
CA GLY A 87 -6.12 -1.40 11.19
C GLY A 87 -6.48 -1.05 9.75
N GLY A 88 -7.22 0.03 9.47
CA GLY A 88 -7.44 0.49 8.09
C GLY A 88 -6.17 1.08 7.45
N LEU A 89 -6.20 1.23 6.12
CA LEU A 89 -5.09 1.82 5.35
C LEU A 89 -5.04 3.35 5.41
N LEU A 90 -6.05 4.02 5.99
CA LEU A 90 -6.07 5.47 6.09
C LEU A 90 -4.92 5.99 6.96
N GLY A 91 -4.04 6.76 6.34
CA GLY A 91 -2.83 7.30 6.97
C GLY A 91 -1.70 6.30 7.12
N ALA A 92 -1.84 5.06 6.64
CA ALA A 92 -0.75 4.11 6.54
C ALA A 92 0.19 4.45 5.38
N THR A 93 1.46 4.06 5.52
CA THR A 93 2.42 4.04 4.42
C THR A 93 2.45 2.63 3.83
N LEU A 94 2.53 2.56 2.50
CA LEU A 94 2.59 1.31 1.75
C LEU A 94 3.91 1.23 1.01
N ASP A 95 4.61 0.11 1.15
CA ASP A 95 5.82 -0.21 0.41
C ASP A 95 5.77 -1.66 -0.08
N LEU A 96 6.68 -2.02 -0.98
CA LEU A 96 6.95 -3.39 -1.38
C LEU A 96 8.36 -3.75 -0.93
N ASP A 97 8.57 -4.88 -0.24
CA ASP A 97 9.93 -5.30 0.14
C ASP A 97 10.80 -5.72 -1.07
N SER A 98 12.03 -6.17 -0.83
CA SER A 98 12.93 -6.64 -1.90
C SER A 98 12.44 -7.88 -2.66
N ASN A 99 11.46 -8.59 -2.10
CA ASN A 99 10.80 -9.75 -2.71
C ASN A 99 9.43 -9.38 -3.30
N PHE A 100 9.10 -8.08 -3.38
CA PHE A 100 7.81 -7.56 -3.83
C PHE A 100 6.60 -7.93 -2.96
N ASN A 101 6.81 -8.26 -1.69
CA ASN A 101 5.71 -8.42 -0.74
C ASN A 101 5.21 -7.07 -0.27
N LEU A 102 3.90 -6.93 -0.10
CA LEU A 102 3.28 -5.72 0.45
C LEU A 102 3.67 -5.54 1.93
N VAL A 103 4.22 -4.37 2.24
CA VAL A 103 4.52 -3.91 3.59
C VAL A 103 3.58 -2.75 3.93
N VAL A 104 2.85 -2.89 5.03
CA VAL A 104 1.91 -1.88 5.51
C VAL A 104 2.39 -1.34 6.84
N SER A 105 2.71 -0.04 6.88
CA SER A 105 3.15 0.66 8.08
C SER A 105 2.07 1.63 8.54
N HIS A 106 1.32 1.26 9.57
CA HIS A 106 0.23 2.10 10.09
C HIS A 106 0.77 3.33 10.85
N LYS A 107 0.01 4.42 10.78
CA LYS A 107 0.32 5.67 11.49
C LYS A 107 0.41 5.43 13.01
N GLY A 108 1.62 5.49 13.56
CA GLY A 108 1.87 5.41 15.00
C GLY A 108 2.62 4.18 15.50
N ALA A 109 3.03 3.26 14.62
CA ALA A 109 3.82 2.09 15.03
C ALA A 109 5.26 2.43 15.51
N ASP A 110 5.78 3.62 15.18
CA ASP A 110 7.16 4.06 15.50
C ASP A 110 7.24 5.33 16.37
N ALA A 111 6.30 5.54 17.31
CA ALA A 111 6.48 6.55 18.36
C ALA A 111 6.88 5.90 19.70
N PRO A 112 8.18 5.73 20.00
CA PRO A 112 8.58 5.44 21.36
C PRO A 112 8.31 6.67 22.22
N GLY A 113 7.24 6.63 23.04
CA GLY A 113 7.04 7.59 24.14
C GLY A 113 5.74 8.39 24.17
N SER A 114 4.62 7.87 23.68
CA SER A 114 3.29 8.44 23.95
C SER A 114 2.54 7.69 25.07
N ARG A 115 3.13 7.66 26.27
CA ARG A 115 2.41 7.55 27.54
C ARG A 115 3.08 8.42 28.59
#